data_AF-A0A3M1Q7C4-F1
#
_entry.id   AF-A0A3M1Q7C4-F1
#
_cell.length_a   1.000
_cell.length_b   1.000
_cell.length_c   1.000
_cell.angle_alpha   90.00
_cell.angle_beta   90.00
_cell.angle_gamma   90.00
#
_symmetry.space_group_name_H-M   'P 1'
#
loop_
_entity.id
_entity.type
_entity.pdbx_description
1 polymer ?
#
loop_
_entity_poly.entity_id
_entity_poly.type
_entity_poly.pdbx_seq_one_letter_code
_entity_poly.pdbx_strand_id
1 'polypeptide(L)' 'RENYESNALTEAAYDNNVRKFEPVDLDALVGEFPSLRVVHYVVDTGSDDPADWRVVARDERP' A
#
# COMPACT_ATOMS: atom_id res chain seq x y z
N ARG A 1 -2.08 2.54 23.22
CA ARG A 1 -1.37 2.23 21.96
C ARG A 1 -0.88 0.81 22.12
N GLU A 2 -1.47 -0.13 21.39
CA GLU A 2 -0.96 -1.49 21.34
C GLU A 2 0.34 -1.46 20.54
N ASN A 3 1.40 -2.09 21.04
CA ASN A 3 2.67 -2.24 20.33
C ASN A 3 2.42 -3.18 19.15
N TYR A 4 1.97 -2.63 18.04
CA TYR A 4 1.97 -3.37 16.79
C TYR A 4 3.43 -3.55 16.36
N GLU A 5 3.94 -4.76 16.56
CA GLU A 5 5.19 -5.18 15.94
C GLU A 5 4.89 -5.65 14.52
N SER A 6 5.55 -5.03 13.54
CA SER A 6 5.51 -5.50 12.16
C SER A 6 5.99 -6.95 12.12
N ASN A 7 5.27 -7.79 11.40
CA ASN A 7 5.62 -9.17 11.15
C ASN A 7 6.73 -9.32 10.07
N ALA A 8 7.16 -8.23 9.45
CA ALA A 8 8.17 -8.19 8.40
C ALA A 8 9.60 -7.88 8.92
N LEU A 9 9.98 -8.44 10.07
CA LEU A 9 11.28 -8.15 10.74
C LEU A 9 12.51 -8.73 10.03
N THR A 10 12.32 -9.47 8.92
CA THR A 10 13.39 -10.10 8.15
C THR A 10 13.14 -9.91 6.67
N GLU A 11 14.20 -9.90 5.86
CA GLU A 11 14.12 -9.82 4.39
C GLU A 11 13.21 -10.91 3.79
N ALA A 12 13.28 -12.13 4.34
CA ALA A 12 12.39 -13.23 3.95
C ALA A 12 10.92 -12.97 4.28
N ALA A 13 10.63 -12.27 5.38
CA ALA A 13 9.26 -11.90 5.76
C ALA A 13 8.71 -10.78 4.87
N TYR A 14 9.56 -9.82 4.47
CA TYR A 14 9.22 -8.82 3.45
C TYR A 14 8.85 -9.51 2.13
N ASP A 15 9.71 -10.38 1.63
CA ASP A 15 9.48 -11.13 0.39
C ASP A 15 8.20 -11.99 0.42
N ASN A 16 7.92 -12.63 1.56
CA ASN A 16 6.70 -13.42 1.73
C ASN A 16 5.43 -12.56 1.76
N ASN A 17 5.51 -11.35 2.30
CA ASN A 17 4.40 -10.39 2.23
C ASN A 17 4.21 -9.94 0.78
N VAL A 18 5.28 -9.54 0.08
CA VAL A 18 5.22 -9.14 -1.33
C VAL A 18 4.58 -10.23 -2.20
N ARG A 19 4.88 -11.51 -1.95
CA ARG A 19 4.26 -12.64 -2.68
C ARG A 19 2.80 -12.91 -2.30
N LYS A 20 2.37 -12.52 -1.09
CA LYS A 20 1.00 -12.72 -0.60
C LYS A 20 0.05 -11.60 -0.98
N PHE A 21 0.56 -10.38 -1.15
CA PHE A 21 -0.27 -9.23 -1.48
C PHE A 21 -0.47 -9.13 -2.99
N GLU A 22 -1.73 -9.19 -3.40
CA GLU A 22 -2.11 -8.85 -4.76
C GLU A 22 -2.08 -7.32 -4.91
N PRO A 23 -1.67 -6.82 -6.09
CA PRO A 23 -1.75 -5.39 -6.38
C PRO A 23 -3.21 -4.93 -6.35
N VAL A 24 -3.43 -3.69 -5.91
CA VAL A 24 -4.77 -3.09 -5.93
C VAL A 24 -5.22 -2.92 -7.38
N ASP A 25 -6.33 -3.56 -7.75
CA ASP A 25 -6.96 -3.38 -9.06
C ASP A 25 -7.85 -2.13 -9.05
N LEU A 26 -7.30 -1.01 -9.52
CA LEU A 26 -8.01 0.26 -9.59
C LEU A 26 -9.12 0.25 -10.65
N ASP A 27 -8.96 -0.52 -11.72
CA ASP A 27 -9.94 -0.55 -12.81
C ASP A 27 -11.19 -1.33 -12.36
N ALA A 28 -11.02 -2.42 -11.61
CA ALA A 28 -12.12 -3.12 -10.95
C ALA A 28 -12.87 -2.22 -9.96
N LEU A 29 -12.14 -1.46 -9.14
CA LEU A 29 -12.74 -0.57 -8.13
C LEU A 29 -13.58 0.55 -8.76
N VAL A 30 -13.05 1.22 -9.79
CA VAL A 30 -13.77 2.27 -10.52
C VAL A 30 -14.94 1.69 -11.31
N GLY A 31 -14.79 0.48 -11.84
CA GLY A 31 -15.88 -0.23 -12.52
C GLY A 31 -17.06 -0.53 -11.59
N GLU A 32 -16.80 -0.91 -10.34
CA GLU A 32 -17.84 -1.19 -9.34
C GLU A 32 -18.47 0.10 -8.78
N PHE A 33 -17.69 1.18 -8.65
CA PHE A 33 -18.13 2.46 -8.07
C PHE A 33 -17.89 3.65 -9.01
N PRO A 34 -18.60 3.74 -10.15
CA PRO A 34 -18.31 4.72 -11.22
C PRO A 34 -18.61 6.18 -10.87
N SER A 35 -19.21 6.45 -9.71
CA SER A 35 -19.46 7.80 -9.20
C SER A 35 -18.45 8.25 -8.14
N LEU A 36 -17.52 7.36 -7.75
CA LEU A 36 -16.54 7.63 -6.71
C LEU A 36 -15.21 8.02 -7.34
N ARG A 37 -14.77 9.26 -7.09
CA ARG A 37 -13.43 9.70 -7.42
C ARG A 37 -12.41 8.94 -6.56
N VAL A 38 -11.54 8.16 -7.19
CA VAL A 38 -10.52 7.35 -6.51
C VAL A 38 -9.17 8.06 -6.60
N VAL A 39 -8.52 8.28 -5.46
CA VAL A 39 -7.14 8.76 -5.39
C VAL A 39 -6.29 7.67 -4.76
N HIS A 40 -5.32 7.15 -5.52
CA HIS A 40 -4.44 6.08 -5.09
C HIS A 40 -3.00 6.62 -4.91
N TYR A 41 -2.42 6.36 -3.75
CA TYR A 41 -1.03 6.69 -3.44
C TYR A 41 -0.25 5.40 -3.14
N VAL A 42 0.91 5.27 -3.79
CA VAL A 42 1.89 4.25 -3.41
C VAL A 42 2.92 4.92 -2.51
N VAL A 43 3.11 4.37 -1.32
CA VAL A 43 4.01 4.90 -0.29
C VAL A 43 5.13 3.91 -0.04
N ASP A 44 6.37 4.40 -0.08
CA ASP A 44 7.52 3.66 0.41
C ASP A 44 7.49 3.64 1.95
N THR A 45 7.36 2.44 2.50
CA THR A 45 7.26 2.16 3.94
C THR A 45 8.47 1.35 4.44
N GLY A 46 9.57 1.35 3.69
CA GLY A 46 10.79 0.60 4.07
C GLY A 46 11.50 1.10 5.33
N SER A 47 11.13 2.27 5.86
CA SER A 47 11.61 2.77 7.16
C SER A 47 10.61 2.47 8.28
N ASP A 48 11.12 2.15 9.47
CA ASP A 48 10.29 2.00 10.67
C ASP A 48 9.76 3.35 11.20
N ASP A 49 10.38 4.48 10.84
CA ASP A 49 9.89 5.82 11.19
C ASP A 49 8.92 6.36 10.12
N PRO A 50 7.64 6.61 10.47
CA PRO A 50 6.67 7.17 9.52
C PRO A 50 7.04 8.55 8.98
N ALA A 51 7.91 9.30 9.67
CA ALA A 51 8.39 10.60 9.19
C ALA A 51 9.27 10.47 7.94
N ASP A 52 9.87 9.30 7.72
CA ASP A 52 10.72 9.02 6.56
C ASP A 52 9.96 8.52 5.33
N TRP A 53 8.68 8.17 5.49
CA TRP A 53 7.85 7.60 4.42
C TRP A 53 7.61 8.61 3.31
N ARG A 54 7.57 8.12 2.06
CA ARG A 54 7.47 8.97 0.87
C ARG A 54 6.46 8.42 -0.10
N VAL A 55 5.64 9.30 -0.67
CA VAL A 55 4.81 8.95 -1.82
C VAL A 55 5.73 8.75 -3.02
N VAL A 56 5.71 7.56 -3.59
CA VAL A 56 6.51 7.19 -4.77
C VAL A 56 5.67 7.13 -6.05
N ALA A 57 4.35 7.00 -5.94
CA ALA A 57 3.43 7.15 -7.07
C ALA A 57 2.07 7.69 -6.62
N ARG A 58 1.37 8.32 -7.56
CA ARG A 58 0.02 8.85 -7.39
C ARG A 58 -0.78 8.58 -8.68
N ASP A 59 -1.94 7.97 -8.54
CA ASP A 59 -2.93 7.79 -9.61
C ASP A 59 -4.27 8.38 -9.15
N GLU A 60 -5.03 8.92 -10.08
CA GLU A 60 -6.34 9.49 -9.84
C GLU A 60 -7.29 9.05 -10.94
N ARG A 61 -8.37 8.37 -10.54
CA ARG A 61 -9.40 7.86 -11.45
C ARG A 61 -10.74 8.54 -11.17
N PRO A 62 -11.52 8.82 -12.24
CA PRO A 62 -12.84 9.45 -12.12
C PRO A 62 -13.83 8.57 -11.36
#